data_AF-A0A180EIW1-F1
#
_entry.id   AF-A0A180EIW1-F1
#
_cell.length_a   1.000
_cell.length_b   1.000
_cell.length_c   1.000
_cell.angle_alpha   90.00
_cell.angle_beta   90.00
_cell.angle_gamma   90.00
#
_symmetry.space_group_name_H-M   'P 1'
#
loop_
_entity.id
_entity.type
_entity.pdbx_description
1 polymer ?
#
loop_
_entity_poly.entity_id
_entity_poly.type
_entity_poly.pdbx_seq_one_letter_code
_entity_poly.pdbx_strand_id
1 'polypeptide(L)'
;MGSGLTGNECQSDSCEGLAICDDGFCQCPPGVLEVAPKFCLQSWNKPTFITYDQYNNLIDTLVIEFEVEPFSHTWKDGDNYYRSVDGRMYNRDPWVIGQLPHFVAILPYPGDPNIPVDTIIIPEIIDKPTRTSTRYYYYPKYSCRKNFVGAFTDRNTIEGNIYIYFCQDNGTDEGILPDSLLPAGLQEEISRTYPVTFKRIL
;
A
#
# COMPACT_ATOMS: atom_id res chain seq x y z
N MET A 1 51.12 -9.72 3.80
CA MET A 1 49.92 -10.53 3.50
C MET A 1 49.08 -10.59 4.76
N GLY A 2 48.16 -9.64 4.91
CA GLY A 2 47.18 -9.63 5.98
C GLY A 2 45.82 -9.61 5.31
N SER A 3 45.18 -10.77 5.26
CA SER A 3 43.83 -10.97 4.75
C SER A 3 42.82 -10.30 5.68
N GLY A 4 42.52 -9.02 5.41
CA GLY A 4 41.38 -8.33 5.99
C GLY A 4 40.13 -8.62 5.16
N LEU A 5 39.55 -9.81 5.32
CA LEU A 5 38.18 -10.06 4.90
C LEU A 5 37.27 -9.35 5.90
N THR A 6 36.97 -8.06 5.68
CA THR A 6 35.87 -7.35 6.35
C THR A 6 34.59 -7.55 5.55
N GLY A 7 34.15 -8.79 5.42
CA GLY A 7 32.82 -9.12 4.96
C GLY A 7 32.10 -9.78 6.13
N ASN A 8 31.52 -8.97 7.02
CA ASN A 8 30.49 -9.52 7.91
C ASN A 8 29.35 -9.91 6.98
N GLU A 9 29.13 -11.22 6.86
CA GLU A 9 28.08 -11.81 6.04
C GLU A 9 26.73 -11.11 6.25
N CYS A 10 25.83 -11.31 5.30
CA CYS A 10 24.40 -11.47 5.60
C CYS A 10 24.25 -12.64 6.59
N GLN A 11 24.71 -12.44 7.82
CA GLN A 11 24.90 -13.45 8.84
C GLN A 11 23.56 -13.56 9.54
N SER A 12 22.74 -14.53 9.10
CA SER A 12 21.37 -14.90 9.51
C SER A 12 20.26 -14.63 8.49
N ASP A 13 20.26 -15.26 7.31
CA ASP A 13 19.05 -15.33 6.44
C ASP A 13 18.40 -13.98 6.02
N SER A 14 19.10 -12.84 6.11
CA SER A 14 18.42 -11.53 6.30
C SER A 14 18.24 -10.63 5.07
N CYS A 15 18.27 -11.15 3.85
CA CYS A 15 17.88 -10.32 2.70
C CYS A 15 16.36 -10.38 2.53
N GLU A 16 15.71 -9.22 2.69
CA GLU A 16 14.25 -9.07 2.68
C GLU A 16 13.70 -9.15 1.25
N GLY A 17 12.52 -9.76 1.08
CA GLY A 17 11.84 -9.79 -0.23
C GLY A 17 12.57 -10.67 -1.26
N LEU A 18 12.83 -10.10 -2.45
CA LEU A 18 13.58 -10.76 -3.54
C LEU A 18 15.09 -10.48 -3.50
N ALA A 19 15.59 -9.70 -2.55
CA ALA A 19 17.01 -9.37 -2.48
C ALA A 19 17.86 -10.62 -2.19
N ILE A 20 19.03 -10.70 -2.82
CA ILE A 20 20.02 -11.76 -2.63
C ILE A 20 21.27 -11.19 -1.95
N CYS A 21 21.95 -11.99 -1.14
CA CYS A 21 23.22 -11.59 -0.56
C CYS A 21 24.33 -11.73 -1.61
N ASP A 22 25.01 -10.64 -1.94
CA ASP A 22 26.20 -10.61 -2.79
C ASP A 22 27.31 -9.78 -2.11
N ASP A 23 28.49 -10.40 -1.94
CA ASP A 23 29.66 -9.84 -1.24
C ASP A 23 29.38 -9.23 0.15
N GLY A 24 28.44 -9.82 0.90
CA GLY A 24 28.03 -9.35 2.24
C GLY A 24 26.98 -8.23 2.24
N PHE A 25 26.43 -7.87 1.06
CA PHE A 25 25.38 -6.88 0.91
C PHE A 25 24.12 -7.49 0.29
N CYS A 26 22.93 -7.14 0.79
CA CYS A 26 21.69 -7.49 0.12
C CYS A 26 21.49 -6.60 -1.11
N GLN A 27 21.39 -7.21 -2.28
CA GLN A 27 21.24 -6.56 -3.58
C GLN A 27 20.08 -7.18 -4.35
N CYS A 28 19.46 -6.41 -5.24
CA CYS A 28 18.45 -6.98 -6.12
C CYS A 28 19.11 -7.90 -7.16
N PRO A 29 18.50 -9.08 -7.46
CA PRO A 29 19.01 -9.95 -8.50
C PRO A 29 19.15 -9.21 -9.84
N PRO A 30 20.09 -9.61 -10.71
CA PRO A 30 20.20 -9.03 -12.04
C PRO A 30 18.88 -9.02 -12.79
N GLY A 31 18.47 -7.86 -13.30
CA GLY A 31 17.21 -7.66 -14.02
C GLY A 31 15.98 -7.39 -13.13
N VAL A 32 16.16 -7.33 -11.81
CA VAL A 32 15.14 -6.88 -10.85
C VAL A 32 15.40 -5.42 -10.47
N LEU A 33 14.38 -4.57 -10.55
CA LEU A 33 14.50 -3.16 -10.22
C LEU A 33 14.61 -2.97 -8.69
N GLU A 34 15.65 -2.29 -8.23
CA GLU A 34 15.75 -1.80 -6.85
C GLU A 34 15.00 -0.46 -6.75
N VAL A 35 13.86 -0.45 -6.04
CA VAL A 35 13.02 0.75 -5.89
C VAL A 35 13.37 1.54 -4.63
N ALA A 36 13.94 0.89 -3.61
CA ALA A 36 14.56 1.53 -2.45
C ALA A 36 15.70 0.62 -1.97
N PRO A 37 16.65 1.09 -1.13
CA PRO A 37 17.76 0.28 -0.65
C PRO A 37 17.27 -1.06 -0.08
N LYS A 38 17.74 -2.17 -0.67
CA LYS A 38 17.38 -3.56 -0.33
C LYS A 38 15.91 -3.93 -0.60
N PHE A 39 15.15 -3.10 -1.31
CA PHE A 39 13.75 -3.35 -1.68
C PHE A 39 13.63 -3.51 -3.19
N CYS A 40 13.39 -4.76 -3.57
CA CYS A 40 13.35 -5.20 -4.96
C CYS A 40 11.91 -5.34 -5.45
N LEU A 41 11.63 -4.77 -6.62
CA LEU A 41 10.33 -4.87 -7.26
C LEU A 41 10.03 -6.32 -7.66
N GLN A 42 8.84 -6.82 -7.32
CA GLN A 42 8.51 -8.23 -7.55
C GLN A 42 8.13 -8.53 -9.00
N SER A 43 7.52 -7.57 -9.70
CA SER A 43 7.21 -7.66 -11.12
C SER A 43 7.18 -6.28 -11.77
N TRP A 44 7.55 -6.22 -13.05
CA TRP A 44 7.58 -4.98 -13.84
C TRP A 44 6.84 -5.10 -15.18
N ASN A 45 6.19 -6.24 -15.44
CA ASN A 45 5.45 -6.47 -16.69
C ASN A 45 3.96 -6.09 -16.61
N LYS A 46 3.54 -5.49 -15.50
CA LYS A 46 2.16 -5.05 -15.22
C LYS A 46 2.12 -3.53 -15.01
N PRO A 47 0.94 -2.88 -15.11
CA PRO A 47 0.77 -1.51 -14.67
C PRO A 47 1.07 -1.39 -13.17
N THR A 48 2.25 -0.86 -12.85
CA THR A 48 2.78 -0.82 -11.49
C THR A 48 2.99 0.62 -11.05
N PHE A 49 2.46 0.95 -9.88
CA PHE A 49 2.54 2.26 -9.26
C PHE A 49 3.19 2.16 -7.88
N ILE A 50 4.06 3.09 -7.55
CA ILE A 50 4.79 3.13 -6.28
C ILE A 50 4.65 4.50 -5.62
N THR A 51 4.44 4.50 -4.30
CA THR A 51 4.65 5.68 -3.47
C THR A 51 5.87 5.48 -2.58
N TYR A 52 6.58 6.58 -2.32
CA TYR A 52 7.65 6.66 -1.33
C TYR A 52 7.24 7.49 -0.11
N ASP A 53 5.98 7.94 -0.05
CA ASP A 53 5.46 8.69 1.09
C ASP A 53 5.48 7.83 2.35
N GLN A 54 5.85 8.44 3.48
CA GLN A 54 6.03 7.74 4.75
C GLN A 54 5.26 8.46 5.86
N TYR A 55 4.30 7.73 6.43
CA TYR A 55 3.53 8.16 7.59
C TYR A 55 3.55 7.04 8.63
N ASN A 56 4.06 7.36 9.82
CA ASN A 56 4.26 6.35 10.86
C ASN A 56 2.95 5.62 11.20
N ASN A 57 2.99 4.28 11.22
CA ASN A 57 1.85 3.38 11.47
C ASN A 57 0.72 3.45 10.42
N LEU A 58 0.91 4.19 9.33
CA LEU A 58 -0.12 4.43 8.32
C LEU A 58 0.29 3.90 6.95
N ILE A 59 1.46 4.28 6.45
CA ILE A 59 2.00 3.83 5.17
C ILE A 59 3.53 4.03 5.14
N ASP A 60 4.19 3.20 4.36
CA ASP A 60 5.61 3.31 3.99
C ASP A 60 5.71 3.14 2.47
N THR A 61 6.89 2.85 1.92
CA THR A 61 7.03 2.53 0.50
C THR A 61 6.07 1.39 0.12
N LEU A 62 5.11 1.70 -0.76
CA LEU A 62 4.03 0.81 -1.15
C LEU A 62 3.97 0.70 -2.66
N VAL A 63 3.90 -0.54 -3.14
CA VAL A 63 3.74 -0.89 -4.55
C VAL A 63 2.35 -1.46 -4.76
N ILE A 64 1.70 -0.99 -5.83
CA ILE A 64 0.42 -1.48 -6.32
C ILE A 64 0.61 -1.90 -7.77
N GLU A 65 0.33 -3.16 -8.05
CA GLU A 65 0.35 -3.75 -9.39
C GLU A 65 -1.07 -4.08 -9.80
N PHE A 66 -1.53 -3.58 -10.94
CA PHE A 66 -2.83 -3.94 -11.49
C PHE A 66 -2.71 -5.11 -12.46
N GLU A 67 -3.70 -6.00 -12.51
CA GLU A 67 -3.72 -7.06 -13.54
C GLU A 67 -4.09 -6.52 -14.92
N VAL A 68 -4.95 -5.51 -14.95
CA VAL A 68 -5.42 -4.82 -16.16
C VAL A 68 -5.15 -3.33 -16.00
N GLU A 69 -4.77 -2.67 -17.09
CA GLU A 69 -4.56 -1.23 -17.12
C GLU A 69 -5.85 -0.49 -16.70
N PRO A 70 -5.82 0.35 -15.65
CA PRO A 70 -7.00 1.08 -15.16
C PRO A 70 -7.78 1.82 -16.26
N PHE A 71 -7.07 2.44 -17.20
CA PHE A 71 -7.68 3.18 -18.33
C PHE A 71 -8.27 2.28 -19.43
N SER A 72 -8.08 0.96 -19.37
CA SER A 72 -8.67 0.01 -20.32
C SER A 72 -10.05 -0.48 -19.90
N HIS A 73 -10.50 -0.12 -18.69
CA HIS A 73 -11.85 -0.44 -18.24
C HIS A 73 -12.89 0.43 -18.96
N THR A 74 -13.82 -0.21 -19.64
CA THR A 74 -14.97 0.45 -20.28
C THR A 74 -16.24 0.22 -19.48
N TRP A 75 -17.13 1.20 -19.46
CA TRP A 75 -18.42 1.13 -18.78
C TRP A 75 -19.56 0.97 -19.78
N LYS A 76 -20.63 0.28 -19.36
CA LYS A 76 -21.89 0.14 -20.11
C LYS A 76 -23.08 0.54 -19.25
N ASP A 77 -24.16 0.94 -19.90
CA ASP A 77 -25.43 1.21 -19.21
C ASP A 77 -25.88 -0.04 -18.43
N GLY A 78 -26.16 0.14 -17.15
CA GLY A 78 -26.54 -0.95 -16.23
C GLY A 78 -25.37 -1.64 -15.53
N ASP A 79 -24.11 -1.24 -15.79
CA ASP A 79 -22.98 -1.66 -14.96
C ASP A 79 -23.15 -1.19 -13.51
N ASN A 80 -22.54 -1.92 -12.57
CA ASN A 80 -22.50 -1.53 -11.16
C ASN A 80 -21.79 -0.17 -11.00
N TYR A 81 -22.17 0.60 -9.97
CA TYR A 81 -21.56 1.91 -9.65
C TYR A 81 -20.07 1.84 -9.27
N TYR A 82 -19.55 0.64 -9.02
CA TYR A 82 -18.17 0.41 -8.61
C TYR A 82 -17.63 -0.81 -9.34
N ARG A 83 -16.39 -0.72 -9.79
CA ARG A 83 -15.67 -1.84 -10.38
C ARG A 83 -14.46 -2.18 -9.53
N SER A 84 -14.44 -3.40 -9.02
CA SER A 84 -13.26 -3.99 -8.41
C SER A 84 -12.18 -4.21 -9.47
N VAL A 85 -10.96 -3.80 -9.14
CA VAL A 85 -9.76 -4.04 -9.93
C VAL A 85 -8.87 -4.99 -9.15
N ASP A 86 -8.54 -6.10 -9.79
CA ASP A 86 -7.64 -7.11 -9.23
C ASP A 86 -6.18 -6.71 -9.47
N GLY A 87 -5.33 -7.17 -8.57
CA GLY A 87 -3.92 -6.80 -8.57
C GLY A 87 -3.16 -7.37 -7.39
N ARG A 88 -2.02 -6.78 -7.10
CA ARG A 88 -1.20 -7.07 -5.93
C ARG A 88 -0.79 -5.79 -5.25
N MET A 89 -0.67 -5.86 -3.94
CA MET A 89 -0.17 -4.78 -3.12
C MET A 89 0.92 -5.36 -2.21
N TYR A 90 2.10 -4.74 -2.20
CA TYR A 90 3.20 -5.15 -1.33
C TYR A 90 4.07 -3.94 -0.98
N ASN A 91 4.75 -4.03 0.15
CA ASN A 91 5.68 -3.02 0.64
C ASN A 91 7.00 -3.69 1.01
N ARG A 92 7.82 -3.00 1.80
CA ARG A 92 9.11 -3.50 2.28
C ARG A 92 9.01 -4.68 3.26
N ASP A 93 7.81 -5.15 3.61
CA ASP A 93 7.64 -6.30 4.48
C ASP A 93 8.11 -7.59 3.78
N PRO A 94 9.17 -8.26 4.28
CA PRO A 94 9.66 -9.52 3.71
C PRO A 94 8.64 -10.66 3.80
N TRP A 95 7.62 -10.55 4.65
CA TRP A 95 6.58 -11.56 4.82
C TRP A 95 5.35 -11.32 3.95
N VAL A 96 5.27 -10.16 3.28
CA VAL A 96 4.19 -9.80 2.33
C VAL A 96 4.55 -10.22 0.89
N ILE A 97 5.51 -11.15 0.73
CA ILE A 97 5.77 -11.79 -0.56
C ILE A 97 4.53 -12.60 -0.96
N GLY A 98 3.80 -12.11 -1.96
CA GLY A 98 2.73 -12.87 -2.60
C GLY A 98 1.43 -12.99 -1.80
N GLN A 99 0.93 -11.91 -1.18
CA GLN A 99 -0.53 -11.87 -0.97
C GLN A 99 -1.21 -11.93 -2.35
N LEU A 100 -1.96 -13.00 -2.56
CA LEU A 100 -2.62 -13.47 -3.78
C LEU A 100 -3.41 -12.35 -4.50
N PRO A 101 -3.74 -12.51 -5.80
CA PRO A 101 -4.55 -11.54 -6.53
C PRO A 101 -5.89 -11.36 -5.83
N HIS A 102 -6.03 -10.23 -5.14
CA HIS A 102 -7.24 -9.82 -4.46
C HIS A 102 -7.42 -8.37 -4.80
N PHE A 103 -8.61 -8.00 -5.25
CA PHE A 103 -9.19 -6.66 -5.18
C PHE A 103 -8.29 -5.61 -4.50
N VAL A 104 -7.54 -4.87 -5.30
CA VAL A 104 -6.59 -3.84 -4.83
C VAL A 104 -7.13 -2.43 -4.97
N ALA A 105 -8.12 -2.24 -5.85
CA ALA A 105 -8.72 -0.93 -6.05
C ALA A 105 -10.17 -1.01 -6.49
N ILE A 106 -10.87 0.10 -6.34
CA ILE A 106 -12.19 0.38 -6.90
C ILE A 106 -12.05 1.53 -7.88
N LEU A 107 -12.61 1.34 -9.08
CA LEU A 107 -12.90 2.42 -10.01
C LEU A 107 -14.39 2.78 -9.88
N PRO A 108 -14.73 3.99 -9.44
CA PRO A 108 -16.11 4.46 -9.42
C PRO A 108 -16.66 4.64 -10.83
N TYR A 109 -17.97 4.50 -10.97
CA TYR A 109 -18.68 4.73 -12.22
C TYR A 109 -18.63 6.22 -12.60
N PRO A 110 -18.27 6.55 -13.86
CA PRO A 110 -18.07 7.93 -14.28
C PRO A 110 -19.35 8.77 -14.35
N GLY A 111 -20.53 8.16 -14.24
CA GLY A 111 -21.81 8.86 -14.24
C GLY A 111 -22.31 9.28 -12.85
N ASP A 112 -21.58 9.01 -11.76
CA ASP A 112 -21.91 9.58 -10.45
C ASP A 112 -21.51 11.06 -10.43
N PRO A 113 -22.47 12.01 -10.28
CA PRO A 113 -22.16 13.43 -10.30
C PRO A 113 -21.31 13.91 -9.11
N ASN A 114 -21.18 13.10 -8.05
CA ASN A 114 -20.43 13.45 -6.85
C ASN A 114 -19.00 12.92 -6.85
N ILE A 115 -18.64 12.05 -7.80
CA ILE A 115 -17.33 11.39 -7.83
C ILE A 115 -16.65 11.69 -9.17
N PRO A 116 -15.47 12.34 -9.16
CA PRO A 116 -14.69 12.54 -10.38
C PRO A 116 -14.39 11.22 -11.10
N VAL A 117 -14.50 11.22 -12.42
CA VAL A 117 -14.33 10.03 -13.31
C VAL A 117 -12.94 9.38 -13.19
N ASP A 118 -11.94 10.16 -12.84
CA ASP A 118 -10.55 9.79 -12.63
C ASP A 118 -10.27 9.25 -11.22
N THR A 119 -11.29 9.13 -10.36
CA THR A 119 -11.14 8.65 -8.99
C THR A 119 -10.71 7.18 -8.95
N ILE A 120 -9.85 6.86 -7.99
CA ILE A 120 -9.49 5.51 -7.61
C ILE A 120 -9.49 5.40 -6.09
N ILE A 121 -10.05 4.31 -5.57
CA ILE A 121 -10.04 3.99 -4.15
C ILE A 121 -9.20 2.75 -3.95
N ILE A 122 -8.20 2.81 -3.08
CA ILE A 122 -7.38 1.67 -2.69
C ILE A 122 -7.75 1.31 -1.24
N PRO A 123 -8.57 0.27 -1.05
CA PRO A 123 -8.96 -0.16 0.29
C PRO A 123 -7.82 -0.89 0.99
N GLU A 124 -7.81 -0.85 2.33
CA GLU A 124 -6.91 -1.65 3.17
C GLU A 124 -5.43 -1.51 2.80
N ILE A 125 -4.96 -0.25 2.67
CA ILE A 125 -3.53 0.05 2.47
C ILE A 125 -2.71 -0.73 3.51
N ILE A 126 -1.62 -1.33 3.09
CA ILE A 126 -0.68 -2.01 3.99
C ILE A 126 0.45 -1.05 4.41
N ASP A 127 0.80 -1.10 5.69
CA ASP A 127 2.01 -0.46 6.23
C ASP A 127 3.10 -1.51 6.49
N LYS A 128 4.33 -1.04 6.76
CA LYS A 128 5.51 -1.81 7.17
C LYS A 128 5.15 -2.91 8.19
N PRO A 129 5.97 -3.97 8.31
CA PRO A 129 5.68 -5.06 9.22
C PRO A 129 5.54 -4.54 10.65
N THR A 130 4.32 -4.60 11.17
CA THR A 130 4.11 -4.85 12.60
C THR A 130 3.71 -6.31 12.69
N ARG A 131 4.05 -7.02 13.78
CA ARG A 131 3.69 -8.45 13.98
C ARG A 131 2.16 -8.70 14.04
N THR A 132 1.36 -7.65 13.82
CA THR A 132 -0.08 -7.53 13.92
C THR A 132 -0.61 -7.01 12.58
N SER A 133 -1.71 -7.58 12.10
CA SER A 133 -2.37 -7.28 10.81
C SER A 133 -2.02 -5.91 10.19
N THR A 134 -1.25 -5.93 9.10
CA THR A 134 -0.72 -4.75 8.38
C THR A 134 -1.80 -3.84 7.77
N ARG A 135 -3.06 -4.30 7.79
CA ARG A 135 -4.24 -3.64 7.20
C ARG A 135 -4.89 -2.60 8.12
N TYR A 136 -4.59 -2.64 9.43
CA TYR A 136 -5.17 -1.72 10.39
C TYR A 136 -4.19 -0.60 10.78
N TYR A 137 -4.76 0.56 11.10
CA TYR A 137 -4.09 1.61 11.86
C TYR A 137 -4.39 1.37 13.35
N TYR A 138 -3.35 1.28 14.17
CA TYR A 138 -3.49 1.03 15.61
C TYR A 138 -3.28 2.31 16.40
N TYR A 139 -4.24 2.63 17.26
CA TYR A 139 -4.18 3.77 18.17
C TYR A 139 -4.45 3.28 19.60
N PRO A 140 -3.45 3.30 20.52
CA PRO A 140 -3.43 2.58 21.80
C PRO A 140 -4.30 1.30 21.94
N LYS A 141 -5.59 1.43 22.24
CA LYS A 141 -6.53 0.30 22.39
C LYS A 141 -7.49 0.11 21.22
N TYR A 142 -7.38 0.92 20.18
CA TYR A 142 -8.24 0.92 19.01
C TYR A 142 -7.51 0.36 17.79
N SER A 143 -8.26 -0.35 16.94
CA SER A 143 -7.84 -0.65 15.57
C SER A 143 -8.81 0.02 14.61
N CYS A 144 -8.28 0.70 13.61
CA CYS A 144 -9.04 1.41 12.58
C CYS A 144 -8.68 0.87 11.20
N ARG A 145 -9.61 0.96 10.26
CA ARG A 145 -9.31 0.74 8.84
C ARG A 145 -8.67 1.98 8.24
N LYS A 146 -7.94 1.76 7.15
CA LYS A 146 -7.36 2.83 6.34
C LYS A 146 -7.56 2.56 4.86
N ASN A 147 -7.87 3.59 4.10
CA ASN A 147 -8.02 3.54 2.65
C ASN A 147 -7.35 4.77 2.04
N PHE A 148 -6.96 4.65 0.77
CA PHE A 148 -6.53 5.78 -0.02
C PHE A 148 -7.66 6.11 -0.99
N VAL A 149 -7.97 7.40 -1.09
CA VAL A 149 -8.87 7.94 -2.12
C VAL A 149 -8.09 9.00 -2.87
N GLY A 150 -7.96 8.82 -4.18
CA GLY A 150 -7.24 9.73 -5.04
C GLY A 150 -7.80 9.75 -6.44
N ALA A 151 -7.09 10.42 -7.33
CA ALA A 151 -7.43 10.51 -8.74
C ALA A 151 -6.18 10.38 -9.62
N PHE A 152 -6.38 9.85 -10.82
CA PHE A 152 -5.36 9.86 -11.86
C PHE A 152 -5.19 11.28 -12.41
N THR A 153 -4.10 11.97 -12.07
CA THR A 153 -3.78 13.28 -12.66
C THR A 153 -3.21 13.15 -14.07
N ASP A 154 -2.61 12.00 -14.36
CA ASP A 154 -2.21 11.54 -15.70
C ASP A 154 -2.14 10.00 -15.74
N ARG A 155 -1.68 9.41 -16.86
CA ARG A 155 -1.59 7.93 -17.02
C ARG A 155 -0.56 7.24 -16.11
N ASN A 156 0.30 8.03 -15.49
CA ASN A 156 1.48 7.60 -14.75
C ASN A 156 1.50 8.15 -13.31
N THR A 157 0.49 8.92 -12.91
CA THR A 157 0.44 9.56 -11.59
C THR A 157 -0.95 9.39 -10.97
N ILE A 158 -0.96 9.02 -9.69
CA ILE A 158 -2.17 9.03 -8.84
C ILE A 158 -1.86 9.90 -7.63
N GLU A 159 -2.73 10.88 -7.36
CA GLU A 159 -2.60 11.77 -6.21
C GLU A 159 -3.88 11.70 -5.36
N GLY A 160 -3.73 11.66 -4.05
CA GLY A 160 -4.87 11.50 -3.15
C GLY A 160 -4.50 11.59 -1.69
N ASN A 161 -5.39 11.11 -0.82
CA ASN A 161 -5.18 11.10 0.62
C ASN A 161 -5.50 9.74 1.22
N ILE A 162 -4.79 9.39 2.29
CA ILE A 162 -5.18 8.30 3.18
C ILE A 162 -6.19 8.84 4.20
N TYR A 163 -7.24 8.05 4.46
CA TYR A 163 -8.22 8.30 5.51
C TYR A 163 -8.21 7.14 6.50
N ILE A 164 -8.37 7.47 7.78
CA ILE A 164 -8.54 6.52 8.88
C ILE A 164 -10.02 6.50 9.23
N TYR A 165 -10.64 5.32 9.32
CA TYR A 165 -12.07 5.20 9.55
C TYR A 165 -12.42 3.84 10.18
N PHE A 166 -13.68 3.67 10.59
CA PHE A 166 -14.19 2.43 11.17
C PHE A 166 -13.31 1.88 12.30
N CYS A 167 -13.12 2.71 13.32
CA CYS A 167 -12.37 2.34 14.52
C CYS A 167 -13.21 1.48 15.47
N GLN A 168 -12.59 0.47 16.05
CA GLN A 168 -13.16 -0.40 17.08
C GLN A 168 -12.23 -0.46 18.29
N ASP A 169 -12.78 -0.62 19.49
CA ASP A 169 -12.00 -0.83 20.71
C ASP A 169 -11.64 -2.32 20.81
N ASN A 170 -10.34 -2.64 20.83
CA ASN A 170 -9.84 -4.02 20.88
C ASN A 170 -10.09 -4.70 22.22
N GLY A 171 -10.51 -3.95 23.24
CA GLY A 171 -10.81 -4.45 24.59
C GLY A 171 -12.28 -4.77 24.84
N THR A 172 -13.16 -4.55 23.88
CA THR A 172 -14.61 -4.77 24.03
C THR A 172 -15.17 -5.60 22.86
N ASP A 173 -16.31 -6.25 23.10
CA ASP A 173 -17.11 -6.89 22.02
C ASP A 173 -17.96 -5.85 21.26
N GLU A 174 -17.79 -4.55 21.57
CA GLU A 174 -18.45 -3.49 20.82
C GLU A 174 -17.78 -3.41 19.44
N GLY A 175 -18.60 -3.45 18.39
CA GLY A 175 -18.12 -3.35 17.02
C GLY A 175 -17.56 -1.97 16.68
N ILE A 176 -17.69 -1.56 15.42
CA ILE A 176 -17.27 -0.22 14.99
C ILE A 176 -17.98 0.85 15.84
N LEU A 177 -17.21 1.71 16.48
CA LEU A 177 -17.71 2.80 17.31
C LEU A 177 -18.03 4.02 16.43
N PRO A 178 -19.12 4.75 16.72
CA PRO A 178 -19.33 6.07 16.15
C PRO A 178 -18.17 7.01 16.50
N ASP A 179 -17.75 7.86 15.55
CA ASP A 179 -16.62 8.78 15.73
C ASP A 179 -16.77 9.67 16.98
N SER A 180 -18.00 10.05 17.32
CA SER A 180 -18.31 10.88 18.51
C SER A 180 -17.98 10.21 19.85
N LEU A 181 -17.84 8.88 19.88
CA LEU A 181 -17.47 8.10 21.07
C LEU A 181 -15.96 7.80 21.15
N LEU A 182 -15.20 8.18 20.11
CA LEU A 182 -13.75 7.98 20.08
C LEU A 182 -13.04 9.06 20.93
N PRO A 183 -11.86 8.77 21.50
CA PRO A 183 -11.10 9.76 22.24
C PRO A 183 -10.67 10.92 21.32
N ALA A 184 -10.57 12.13 21.87
CA ALA A 184 -10.29 13.35 21.11
C ALA A 184 -9.05 13.23 20.19
N GLY A 185 -7.98 12.59 20.66
CA GLY A 185 -6.79 12.37 19.82
C GLY A 185 -7.03 11.46 18.62
N LEU A 186 -7.91 10.45 18.74
CA LEU A 186 -8.28 9.60 17.60
C LEU A 186 -9.26 10.31 16.65
N GLN A 187 -10.15 11.14 17.18
CA GLN A 187 -10.99 12.00 16.34
C GLN A 187 -10.14 12.96 15.50
N GLU A 188 -9.09 13.54 16.08
CA GLU A 188 -8.13 14.38 15.35
C GLU A 188 -7.45 13.58 14.23
N GLU A 189 -6.95 12.38 14.54
CA GLU A 189 -6.32 11.49 13.55
C GLU A 189 -7.24 11.11 12.39
N ILE A 190 -8.53 10.83 12.65
CA ILE A 190 -9.55 10.51 11.63
C ILE A 190 -9.88 11.72 10.76
N SER A 191 -9.91 12.91 11.35
CA SER A 191 -10.18 14.16 10.62
C SER A 191 -8.99 14.65 9.77
N ARG A 192 -7.81 14.08 10.01
CA ARG A 192 -6.59 14.47 9.31
C ARG A 192 -6.54 13.89 7.91
N THR A 193 -5.99 14.66 6.98
CA THR A 193 -5.66 14.20 5.63
C THR A 193 -4.17 13.91 5.51
N TYR A 194 -3.87 12.77 4.89
CA TYR A 194 -2.50 12.30 4.66
C TYR A 194 -2.24 12.22 3.15
N PRO A 195 -1.71 13.28 2.53
CA PRO A 195 -1.52 13.31 1.08
C PRO A 195 -0.48 12.28 0.64
N VAL A 196 -0.80 11.52 -0.40
CA VAL A 196 0.07 10.47 -0.95
C VAL A 196 0.06 10.55 -2.47
N THR A 197 1.23 10.36 -3.06
CA THR A 197 1.44 10.31 -4.50
C THR A 197 2.00 8.97 -4.91
N PHE A 198 1.33 8.30 -5.84
CA PHE A 198 1.86 7.14 -6.53
C PHE A 198 2.34 7.52 -7.94
N LYS A 199 3.50 7.00 -8.32
CA LYS A 199 4.11 7.17 -9.65
C LYS A 199 4.27 5.82 -10.32
N ARG A 200 3.99 5.77 -11.62
CA ARG A 200 4.16 4.57 -12.43
C ARG A 200 5.65 4.24 -12.60
N ILE A 201 5.99 2.97 -12.46
CA ILE A 201 7.30 2.44 -12.81
C ILE A 201 7.30 2.13 -14.30
N LEU A 202 8.26 2.68 -15.05
CA LEU A 202 8.44 2.52 -16.50
C LEU A 202 9.54 1.52 -16.82
#